data_AF-A0A957VKV2-F1
#
_entry.id   AF-A0A957VKV2-F1
#
_cell.length_a   1.000
_cell.length_b   1.000
_cell.length_c   1.000
_cell.angle_alpha   90.00
_cell.angle_beta   90.00
_cell.angle_gamma   90.00
#
_symmetry.space_group_name_H-M   'P 1'
#
loop_
_entity.id
_entity.type
_entity.pdbx_description
1 polymer ?
#
loop_
_entity_poly.entity_id
_entity_poly.type
_entity_poly.pdbx_seq_one_letter_code
_entity_poly.pdbx_strand_id
1 'polypeptide(L)'
;MYSRLSAMLRKEFIQIVRDRRTLAMVLVMPIMQLLLFGYGINTVVDHLGTIVFDEAADANSRALIAAFNNSGYFDVLTYARNQTELADAIDAGRAKVALHIPPDFGRDIMRGQRGVVQLIVDGSDPNIASTATFAAGAVAQSQSAKLTSETIARRG
;
A
#
# COMPACT_ATOMS: atom_id res chain seq x y z
N MET A 1 -20.18 39.43 32.92
CA MET A 1 -19.15 39.19 31.87
C MET A 1 -19.76 38.56 30.61
N TYR A 2 -20.50 37.45 30.73
CA TYR A 2 -21.03 36.67 29.59
C TYR A 2 -21.97 37.41 28.62
N SER A 3 -22.81 38.33 29.12
CA SER A 3 -23.75 39.09 28.28
C SER A 3 -23.07 40.04 27.28
N ARG A 4 -21.90 40.59 27.61
CA ARG A 4 -21.14 41.46 26.71
C ARG A 4 -20.43 40.67 25.61
N LEU A 5 -19.91 39.49 25.96
CA LEU A 5 -19.25 38.59 25.01
C LEU A 5 -20.25 38.05 23.99
N SER A 6 -21.44 37.60 24.42
CA SER A 6 -22.47 37.10 23.49
C SER A 6 -23.02 38.19 22.57
N ALA A 7 -23.18 39.42 23.08
CA ALA A 7 -23.57 40.57 22.26
C ALA A 7 -22.53 40.90 21.17
N MET A 8 -21.24 40.85 21.53
CA MET A 8 -20.14 41.06 20.59
C MET A 8 -20.09 39.96 19.52
N LEU A 9 -20.17 38.69 19.93
CA LEU A 9 -20.18 37.54 19.01
C LEU A 9 -21.36 37.62 18.03
N ARG A 10 -22.56 37.97 18.51
CA ARG A 10 -23.74 38.16 17.65
C ARG A 10 -23.53 39.27 16.62
N LYS A 11 -22.89 40.38 17.01
CA LYS A 11 -22.58 41.48 16.09
C LYS A 11 -21.64 41.02 14.97
N GLU A 12 -20.55 40.34 15.33
CA GLU A 12 -19.56 39.86 14.36
C GLU A 12 -20.15 38.82 13.41
N PHE A 13 -20.99 37.90 13.92
CA PHE A 13 -21.68 36.92 13.06
C PHE A 13 -22.59 37.59 12.02
N ILE A 14 -23.39 38.58 12.44
CA ILE A 14 -24.24 39.34 11.52
C ILE A 14 -23.39 40.09 10.49
N GLN A 15 -22.24 40.63 10.91
CA GLN A 15 -21.33 41.33 10.03
C GLN A 15 -20.69 40.40 8.97
N ILE A 16 -20.25 39.21 9.37
CA ILE A 16 -19.71 38.18 8.48
C ILE A 16 -20.77 37.73 7.46
N VAL A 17 -22.00 37.46 7.91
CA VAL A 17 -23.09 37.02 7.02
C VAL A 17 -23.49 38.11 6.02
N ARG A 18 -23.41 39.40 6.42
CA ARG A 18 -23.78 40.52 5.56
C ARG A 18 -22.69 40.89 4.55
N ASP A 19 -21.42 40.67 4.90
CA ASP A 19 -20.31 40.87 3.99
C ASP A 19 -20.16 39.67 3.04
N ARG A 20 -20.68 39.83 1.82
CA ARG A 20 -20.67 38.79 0.77
C ARG A 20 -19.26 38.27 0.45
N ARG A 21 -18.22 39.10 0.57
CA ARG A 21 -16.84 38.66 0.30
C ARG A 21 -16.34 37.73 1.39
N THR A 22 -16.56 38.13 2.65
CA THR A 22 -16.18 37.34 3.82
C THR A 22 -16.97 36.03 3.86
N LEU A 23 -18.29 36.07 3.64
CA LEU A 23 -19.12 34.88 3.55
C LEU A 23 -18.68 33.93 2.41
N ALA A 24 -18.33 34.48 1.24
CA ALA A 24 -17.81 33.70 0.13
C ALA A 24 -16.48 33.03 0.49
N MET A 25 -15.54 33.71 1.15
CA MET A 25 -14.28 33.08 1.57
C MET A 25 -14.51 31.96 2.58
N VAL A 26 -15.38 32.18 3.58
CA VAL A 26 -15.70 31.19 4.62
C VAL A 26 -16.36 29.93 4.05
N LEU A 27 -17.10 30.03 2.95
CA LEU A 27 -17.75 28.88 2.31
C LEU A 27 -16.92 28.27 1.18
N VAL A 28 -16.41 29.11 0.26
CA VAL A 28 -15.72 28.65 -0.95
C VAL A 28 -14.33 28.11 -0.62
N MET A 29 -13.58 28.72 0.30
CA MET A 29 -12.22 28.25 0.61
C MET A 29 -12.23 26.82 1.18
N PRO A 30 -13.09 26.45 2.14
CA PRO A 30 -13.21 25.06 2.59
C PRO A 30 -13.74 24.11 1.52
N ILE A 31 -14.70 24.53 0.68
CA ILE A 31 -15.19 23.69 -0.43
C ILE A 31 -14.07 23.41 -1.42
N MET A 32 -13.29 24.43 -1.80
CA MET A 32 -12.13 24.29 -2.67
C MET A 32 -11.08 23.38 -2.02
N GLN A 33 -10.82 23.51 -0.72
CA GLN A 33 -9.93 22.59 0.01
C GLN A 33 -10.45 21.15 -0.03
N LEU A 34 -11.74 20.93 0.19
CA LEU A 34 -12.37 19.60 0.11
C LEU A 34 -12.28 19.02 -1.30
N LEU A 35 -12.44 19.84 -2.34
CA LEU A 35 -12.30 19.38 -3.72
C LEU A 35 -10.84 19.08 -4.07
N LEU A 36 -9.90 19.93 -3.65
CA LEU A 36 -8.48 19.74 -3.88
C LEU A 36 -7.95 18.50 -3.16
N PHE A 37 -8.30 18.33 -1.88
CA PHE A 37 -7.94 17.13 -1.14
C PHE A 37 -8.75 15.91 -1.60
N GLY A 38 -10.04 16.05 -1.88
CA GLY A 38 -10.88 14.95 -2.36
C GLY A 38 -10.45 14.41 -3.73
N TYR A 39 -9.96 15.28 -4.62
CA TYR A 39 -9.44 14.87 -5.94
C TYR A 39 -7.97 14.46 -5.89
N GLY A 40 -7.16 15.14 -5.08
CA GLY A 40 -5.72 14.91 -4.99
C GLY A 40 -5.31 13.73 -4.11
N ILE A 41 -6.17 13.31 -3.18
CA ILE A 41 -5.95 12.11 -2.36
C ILE A 41 -6.32 10.88 -3.20
N ASN A 42 -5.39 10.45 -4.06
CA ASN A 42 -5.38 9.09 -4.58
C ASN A 42 -4.70 8.20 -3.54
N THR A 43 -5.48 7.64 -2.61
CA THR A 43 -4.98 6.75 -1.55
C THR A 43 -4.79 5.32 -2.00
N VAL A 44 -5.34 4.93 -3.15
CA VAL A 44 -5.14 3.59 -3.70
C VAL A 44 -3.88 3.64 -4.54
N VAL A 45 -2.78 3.23 -3.94
CA VAL A 45 -1.54 2.97 -4.66
C VAL A 45 -1.68 1.61 -5.33
N ASP A 46 -1.84 1.60 -6.64
CA ASP A 46 -1.81 0.41 -7.49
C ASP A 46 -0.54 0.40 -8.36
N HIS A 47 -0.24 -0.73 -9.01
CA HIS A 47 0.88 -0.85 -9.96
C HIS A 47 2.25 -0.48 -9.36
N LEU A 48 2.56 -0.98 -8.17
CA LEU A 48 3.85 -0.78 -7.53
C LEU A 48 4.94 -1.54 -8.29
N GLY A 49 5.84 -0.79 -8.93
CA GLY A 49 7.03 -1.35 -9.56
C GLY A 49 7.79 -2.24 -8.58
N THR A 50 7.84 -3.52 -8.88
CA THR A 50 8.33 -4.58 -7.99
C THR A 50 9.50 -5.30 -8.64
N ILE A 51 10.58 -5.49 -7.87
CA ILE A 51 11.71 -6.33 -8.24
C ILE A 51 11.69 -7.60 -7.40
N VAL A 52 12.00 -8.74 -8.01
CA VAL A 52 11.94 -10.04 -7.33
C VAL A 52 13.32 -10.70 -7.34
N PHE A 53 13.79 -11.17 -6.19
CA PHE A 53 14.91 -12.10 -6.10
C PHE A 53 14.37 -13.46 -5.68
N ASP A 54 14.30 -14.38 -6.63
CA ASP A 54 13.81 -15.75 -6.42
C ASP A 54 14.98 -16.73 -6.37
N GLU A 55 15.40 -17.09 -5.16
CA GLU A 55 16.43 -18.11 -4.95
C GLU A 55 15.88 -19.53 -4.96
N ALA A 56 14.58 -19.70 -4.68
CA ALA A 56 13.94 -21.02 -4.67
C ALA A 56 13.77 -21.56 -6.09
N ALA A 57 13.45 -20.69 -7.05
CA ALA A 57 13.31 -20.99 -8.48
C ALA A 57 12.43 -22.22 -8.77
N ASP A 58 11.41 -22.45 -7.95
CA ASP A 58 10.52 -23.61 -7.97
C ASP A 58 9.08 -23.25 -8.39
N ALA A 59 8.18 -24.23 -8.42
CA ALA A 59 6.79 -23.99 -8.81
C ALA A 59 6.01 -23.15 -7.78
N ASN A 60 6.33 -23.28 -6.48
CA ASN A 60 5.63 -22.58 -5.41
C ASN A 60 6.00 -21.09 -5.38
N SER A 61 7.29 -20.78 -5.53
CA SER A 61 7.83 -19.42 -5.68
C SER A 61 7.25 -18.73 -6.91
N ARG A 62 7.25 -19.38 -8.08
CA ARG A 62 6.60 -18.86 -9.29
C ARG A 62 5.11 -18.60 -9.11
N ALA A 63 4.39 -19.50 -8.44
CA ALA A 63 2.97 -19.32 -8.16
C ALA A 63 2.72 -18.12 -7.22
N LEU A 64 3.57 -17.91 -6.21
CA LEU A 64 3.52 -16.74 -5.34
C LEU A 64 3.76 -15.46 -6.12
N ILE A 65 4.82 -15.41 -6.95
CA ILE A 65 5.14 -14.23 -7.77
C ILE A 65 3.99 -13.91 -8.73
N ALA A 66 3.41 -14.92 -9.35
CA ALA A 66 2.22 -14.74 -10.20
C ALA A 66 1.01 -14.21 -9.40
N ALA A 67 0.83 -14.64 -8.15
CA ALA A 67 -0.23 -14.11 -7.28
C ALA A 67 0.02 -12.63 -6.92
N PHE A 68 1.27 -12.22 -6.68
CA PHE A 68 1.64 -10.82 -6.51
C PHE A 68 1.31 -10.00 -7.77
N ASN A 69 1.76 -10.46 -8.93
CA ASN A 69 1.54 -9.76 -10.20
C ASN A 69 0.04 -9.68 -10.58
N ASN A 70 -0.72 -10.74 -10.34
CA ASN A 70 -2.15 -10.79 -10.66
C ASN A 70 -3.04 -10.04 -9.64
N SER A 71 -2.47 -9.54 -8.55
CA SER A 71 -3.23 -8.79 -7.53
C SER A 71 -3.61 -7.38 -7.97
N GLY A 72 -2.94 -6.83 -8.99
CA GLY A 72 -3.09 -5.43 -9.44
C GLY A 72 -2.34 -4.41 -8.57
N TYR A 73 -1.78 -4.82 -7.43
CA TYR A 73 -0.99 -3.94 -6.58
C TYR A 73 0.48 -3.90 -6.94
N PHE A 74 1.02 -4.97 -7.54
CA PHE A 74 2.44 -5.15 -7.79
C PHE A 74 2.67 -5.44 -9.27
N ASP A 75 3.55 -4.67 -9.90
CA ASP A 75 4.02 -4.90 -11.26
C ASP A 75 5.42 -5.49 -11.20
N VAL A 76 5.57 -6.77 -11.50
CA VAL A 76 6.88 -7.43 -11.47
C VAL A 76 7.67 -7.01 -12.71
N LEU A 77 8.60 -6.05 -12.53
CA LEU A 77 9.36 -5.43 -13.61
C LEU A 77 10.58 -6.26 -14.03
N THR A 78 11.31 -6.80 -13.05
CA THR A 78 12.56 -7.51 -13.29
C THR A 78 12.90 -8.47 -12.16
N TYR A 79 13.83 -9.38 -12.45
CA TYR A 79 14.38 -10.32 -11.49
C TYR A 79 15.81 -9.91 -11.11
N ALA A 80 16.04 -9.69 -9.82
CA ALA A 80 17.37 -9.46 -9.27
C ALA A 80 18.17 -10.76 -9.21
N ARG A 81 19.50 -10.66 -9.28
CA ARG A 81 20.42 -11.80 -9.18
C ARG A 81 20.99 -12.00 -7.78
N ASN A 82 20.91 -10.98 -6.94
CA ASN A 82 21.39 -11.00 -5.57
C ASN A 82 20.64 -9.96 -4.72
N GLN A 83 20.84 -10.04 -3.39
CA GLN A 83 20.21 -9.14 -2.44
C GLN A 83 20.67 -7.68 -2.57
N THR A 84 21.91 -7.44 -3.03
CA THR A 84 22.43 -6.08 -3.27
C THR A 84 21.65 -5.39 -4.40
N GLU A 85 21.34 -6.11 -5.48
CA GLU A 85 20.57 -5.59 -6.61
C GLU A 85 19.13 -5.23 -6.22
N LEU A 86 18.55 -5.91 -5.22
CA LEU A 86 17.26 -5.49 -4.62
C LEU A 86 17.38 -4.14 -3.92
N ALA A 87 18.37 -4.00 -3.03
CA ALA A 87 18.59 -2.77 -2.28
C ALA A 87 18.89 -1.59 -3.24
N ASP A 88 19.79 -1.80 -4.19
CA ASP A 88 20.15 -0.80 -5.21
C ASP A 88 18.96 -0.41 -6.09
N ALA A 89 18.00 -1.31 -6.34
CA ALA A 89 16.81 -1.00 -7.12
C ALA A 89 15.82 -0.12 -6.35
N ILE A 90 15.68 -0.34 -5.04
CA ILE A 90 14.89 0.51 -4.15
C ILE A 90 15.56 1.87 -3.99
N ASP A 91 16.85 1.88 -3.65
CA ASP A 91 17.62 3.11 -3.39
C ASP A 91 17.73 4.00 -4.65
N ALA A 92 17.89 3.39 -5.83
CA ALA A 92 17.88 4.12 -7.10
C ALA A 92 16.47 4.52 -7.57
N GLY A 93 15.41 4.16 -6.85
CA GLY A 93 14.02 4.45 -7.21
C GLY A 93 13.52 3.71 -8.46
N ARG A 94 14.23 2.66 -8.91
CA ARG A 94 13.82 1.82 -10.05
C ARG A 94 12.65 0.89 -9.70
N ALA A 95 12.52 0.55 -8.43
CA ALA A 95 11.39 -0.19 -7.88
C ALA A 95 10.97 0.46 -6.55
N LYS A 96 9.69 0.30 -6.19
CA LYS A 96 9.15 0.72 -4.89
C LYS A 96 9.04 -0.43 -3.90
N VAL A 97 9.02 -1.66 -4.43
CA VAL A 97 8.91 -2.89 -3.65
C VAL A 97 9.93 -3.90 -4.14
N ALA A 98 10.56 -4.60 -3.21
CA ALA A 98 11.49 -5.68 -3.45
C ALA A 98 10.99 -6.92 -2.71
N LEU A 99 10.82 -8.02 -3.44
CA LEU A 99 10.40 -9.31 -2.89
C LEU A 99 11.58 -10.29 -2.95
N HIS A 100 11.97 -10.81 -1.80
CA HIS A 100 13.02 -11.82 -1.69
C HIS A 100 12.42 -13.14 -1.23
N ILE A 101 12.64 -14.18 -2.04
CA ILE A 101 12.18 -15.54 -1.78
C ILE A 101 13.42 -16.41 -1.53
N PRO A 102 13.61 -16.94 -0.31
CA PRO A 102 14.79 -17.72 0.05
C PRO A 102 14.76 -19.12 -0.61
N PRO A 103 15.92 -19.78 -0.79
CA PRO A 103 16.02 -21.06 -1.50
C PRO A 103 15.21 -22.20 -0.86
N ASP A 104 14.94 -22.09 0.43
CA ASP A 104 14.23 -23.12 1.20
C ASP A 104 12.70 -23.01 1.10
N PHE A 105 12.19 -21.93 0.50
CA PHE A 105 10.76 -21.58 0.49
C PHE A 105 9.83 -22.72 0.05
N GLY A 106 10.02 -23.27 -1.15
CA GLY A 106 9.12 -24.33 -1.61
C GLY A 106 9.38 -25.67 -0.93
N ARG A 107 10.61 -25.92 -0.45
CA ARG A 107 10.90 -27.12 0.37
C ARG A 107 10.10 -27.10 1.67
N ASP A 108 10.05 -25.95 2.32
CA ASP A 108 9.32 -25.78 3.58
C ASP A 108 7.81 -25.93 3.35
N ILE A 109 7.27 -25.32 2.28
CA ILE A 109 5.87 -25.50 1.89
C ILE A 109 5.53 -26.97 1.64
N MET A 110 6.36 -27.70 0.89
CA MET A 110 6.13 -29.12 0.59
C MET A 110 6.17 -29.99 1.85
N ARG A 111 6.92 -29.59 2.89
CA ARG A 111 6.96 -30.26 4.20
C ARG A 111 5.77 -29.91 5.09
N GLY A 112 4.83 -29.10 4.62
CA GLY A 112 3.73 -28.57 5.43
C GLY A 112 4.20 -27.53 6.46
N GLN A 113 5.40 -26.98 6.30
CA GLN A 113 5.94 -25.89 7.10
C GLN A 113 5.58 -24.55 6.48
N ARG A 114 5.81 -23.46 7.22
CA ARG A 114 5.52 -22.09 6.76
C ARG A 114 6.67 -21.62 5.86
N GLY A 115 6.38 -21.36 4.59
CA GLY A 115 7.31 -20.65 3.71
C GLY A 115 7.42 -19.18 4.12
N VAL A 116 8.64 -18.71 4.40
CA VAL A 116 8.91 -17.31 4.76
C VAL A 116 9.45 -16.58 3.53
N VAL A 117 8.94 -15.38 3.29
CA VAL A 117 9.44 -14.46 2.26
C VAL A 117 9.69 -13.10 2.89
N GLN A 118 10.61 -12.33 2.32
CA GLN A 118 10.92 -10.98 2.79
C GLN A 118 10.39 -9.95 1.79
N LEU A 119 9.66 -8.97 2.30
CA LEU A 119 9.24 -7.78 1.57
C LEU A 119 10.06 -6.59 2.04
N ILE A 120 10.66 -5.87 1.11
CA ILE A 120 11.37 -4.61 1.32
C ILE A 120 10.57 -3.55 0.59
N VAL A 121 10.28 -2.43 1.24
CA VAL A 121 9.46 -1.36 0.67
C VAL A 121 10.16 -0.03 0.84
N ASP A 122 10.09 0.81 -0.19
CA ASP A 122 10.55 2.20 -0.13
C ASP A 122 9.78 2.97 0.95
N GLY A 123 10.50 3.33 2.03
CA GLY A 123 9.96 4.05 3.17
C GLY A 123 9.90 5.57 3.01
N SER A 124 10.34 6.12 1.86
CA SER A 124 10.30 7.58 1.62
C SER A 124 8.86 8.11 1.45
N ASP A 125 7.93 7.24 1.04
CA ASP A 125 6.50 7.54 0.95
C ASP A 125 5.72 6.60 1.91
N PRO A 126 5.15 7.12 3.01
CA PRO A 126 4.44 6.31 4.00
C PRO A 126 3.14 5.69 3.44
N ASN A 127 2.51 6.29 2.43
CA ASN A 127 1.31 5.73 1.82
C ASN A 127 1.67 4.52 0.96
N ILE A 128 2.74 4.59 0.18
CA ILE A 128 3.29 3.46 -0.58
C ILE A 128 3.69 2.34 0.39
N ALA A 129 4.45 2.67 1.44
CA ALA A 129 4.91 1.70 2.43
C ALA A 129 3.76 0.95 3.11
N SER A 130 2.73 1.68 3.56
CA SER A 130 1.56 1.08 4.21
C SER A 130 0.75 0.22 3.25
N THR A 131 0.47 0.72 2.04
CA THR A 131 -0.33 0.01 1.03
C THR A 131 0.36 -1.26 0.56
N ALA A 132 1.65 -1.20 0.26
CA ALA A 132 2.44 -2.36 -0.16
C ALA A 132 2.46 -3.45 0.91
N THR A 133 2.66 -3.07 2.17
CA THR A 133 2.70 -4.01 3.30
C THR A 133 1.34 -4.71 3.48
N PHE A 134 0.25 -3.94 3.41
CA PHE A 134 -1.10 -4.49 3.50
C PHE A 134 -1.41 -5.43 2.32
N ALA A 135 -1.16 -4.99 1.09
CA ALA A 135 -1.42 -5.77 -0.12
C ALA A 135 -0.60 -7.07 -0.15
N ALA A 136 0.68 -7.01 0.21
CA ALA A 136 1.54 -8.19 0.30
C ALA A 136 1.02 -9.20 1.34
N GLY A 137 0.57 -8.71 2.50
CA GLY A 137 -0.08 -9.54 3.53
C GLY A 137 -1.35 -10.22 3.01
N ALA A 138 -2.20 -9.49 2.30
CA ALA A 138 -3.42 -10.03 1.70
C ALA A 138 -3.13 -11.10 0.64
N VAL A 139 -2.15 -10.84 -0.26
CA VAL A 139 -1.71 -11.82 -1.27
C VAL A 139 -1.15 -13.08 -0.59
N ALA A 140 -0.25 -12.93 0.39
CA ALA A 140 0.34 -14.05 1.12
C ALA A 140 -0.70 -14.89 1.86
N GLN A 141 -1.71 -14.24 2.47
CA GLN A 141 -2.82 -14.93 3.14
C GLN A 141 -3.69 -15.70 2.15
N SER A 142 -4.01 -15.09 1.00
CA SER A 142 -4.79 -15.74 -0.05
C SER A 142 -4.07 -16.97 -0.62
N GLN A 143 -2.74 -16.89 -0.80
CA GLN A 143 -1.93 -18.00 -1.29
C GLN A 143 -1.82 -19.12 -0.24
N SER A 144 -1.67 -18.77 1.04
CA SER A 144 -1.66 -19.73 2.14
C SER A 144 -2.99 -20.49 2.24
N ALA A 145 -4.12 -19.80 2.05
CA ALA A 145 -5.44 -20.43 2.05
C ALA A 145 -5.59 -21.45 0.91
N LYS A 146 -5.11 -21.12 -0.30
CA LYS A 146 -5.08 -22.04 -1.46
C LYS A 146 -4.21 -23.27 -1.21
N LEU A 147 -2.99 -23.09 -0.69
CA LEU A 147 -2.10 -24.21 -0.38
C LEU A 147 -2.72 -25.15 0.68
N THR A 148 -3.42 -24.58 1.66
CA THR A 148 -4.10 -25.35 2.71
C THR A 148 -5.27 -26.16 2.12
N SER A 149 -6.09 -25.57 1.25
CA SER A 149 -7.22 -26.29 0.63
C SER A 149 -6.74 -27.42 -0.29
N GLU A 150 -5.69 -27.21 -1.07
CA GLU A 150 -5.08 -28.26 -1.89
C GLU A 150 -4.53 -29.42 -1.05
N THR A 151 -3.91 -29.11 0.09
CA THR A 151 -3.38 -30.13 1.01
C THR A 151 -4.50 -30.97 1.63
N ILE A 152 -5.63 -30.34 1.96
CA ILE A 152 -6.82 -31.05 2.46
C ILE A 152 -7.40 -31.93 1.36
N ALA A 153 -7.55 -31.42 0.13
CA ALA A 153 -8.12 -32.16 -1.00
C ALA A 153 -7.28 -33.38 -1.41
N ARG A 154 -5.96 -33.37 -1.19
CA ARG A 154 -5.08 -34.53 -1.45
C ARG A 154 -5.14 -35.60 -0.35
N ARG A 155 -5.68 -35.28 0.83
CA ARG A 155 -5.74 -36.19 2.00
C ARG A 155 -7.11 -36.84 2.21
N GLY A 156 -8.16 -36.33 1.55
CA GLY A 156 -9.49 -36.95 1.51
C GLY A 156 -9.63 -37.84 0.28
#